data_AF-A0A919EF22-F1
#
_entry.id   AF-A0A919EF22-F1
#
_cell.length_a   1.000
_cell.length_b   1.000
_cell.length_c   1.000
_cell.angle_alpha   90.00
_cell.angle_beta   90.00
_cell.angle_gamma   90.00
#
_symmetry.space_group_name_H-M   'P 1'
#
loop_
_entity.id
_entity.type
_entity.pdbx_description
1 polymer ?
#
loop_
_entity_poly.entity_id
_entity_poly.type
_entity_poly.pdbx_seq_one_letter_code
_entity_poly.pdbx_strand_id
1 'polypeptide(L)' 'MRLLAYMVRPGDVVVDKGKRETVKDVRTKSYSNGRREALISLKSGRTIRLDGDDPIRVERGRGGGR' A
#
# COMPACT_ATOMS: atom_id res chain seq x y z
N MET A 1 6.79 -1.84 9.59
CA MET A 1 6.10 -0.64 10.14
C MET A 1 4.63 -0.73 9.75
N ARG A 2 3.69 -0.22 10.56
CA ARG A 2 2.27 -0.09 10.16
C ARG A 2 2.09 1.31 9.56
N LEU A 3 1.59 1.39 8.34
CA LEU A 3 1.23 2.63 7.67
C LEU A 3 -0.26 2.59 7.33
N LEU A 4 -0.88 3.75 7.21
CA LEU A 4 -2.23 3.85 6.66
C LEU A 4 -2.16 3.54 5.16
N ALA A 5 -3.19 2.91 4.61
CA ALA A 5 -3.19 2.44 3.22
C ALA A 5 -2.95 3.59 2.23
N TYR A 6 -3.42 4.81 2.53
CA TYR A 6 -3.15 5.99 1.69
C TYR A 6 -1.69 6.45 1.70
N MET A 7 -0.89 6.02 2.68
CA MET A 7 0.54 6.40 2.78
C MET A 7 1.45 5.47 1.97
N VAL A 8 0.94 4.37 1.42
CA VAL A 8 1.72 3.41 0.62
C VAL A 8 2.17 4.04 -0.69
N ARG A 9 3.40 3.75 -1.12
CA ARG A 9 3.99 4.28 -2.34
C ARG A 9 4.46 3.16 -3.27
N PRO A 10 4.50 3.40 -4.60
CA PRO A 10 5.22 2.51 -5.52
C PRO A 10 6.66 2.27 -5.04
N GLY A 11 7.11 1.01 -5.08
CA GLY A 11 8.42 0.59 -4.58
C GLY A 11 8.42 0.14 -3.10
N ASP A 12 7.39 0.45 -2.33
CA ASP A 12 7.24 -0.09 -0.97
C ASP A 12 7.08 -1.63 -1.04
N VAL A 13 7.55 -2.34 0.00
CA VAL A 13 7.27 -3.77 0.16
C VAL A 13 6.15 -3.93 1.18
N VAL A 14 5.04 -4.52 0.78
CA VAL A 14 3.92 -4.84 1.69
C VAL A 14 4.01 -6.28 2.15
N VAL A 15 3.57 -6.53 3.39
CA VAL A 15 3.46 -7.88 3.95
C VAL A 15 2.00 -8.26 4.04
N ASP A 16 1.52 -9.03 3.06
CA ASP A 16 0.16 -9.57 3.01
C ASP A 16 0.18 -11.06 3.33
N LYS A 17 -0.51 -11.48 4.40
CA LYS A 17 -0.63 -12.89 4.82
C LYS A 17 0.72 -13.64 4.90
N GLY A 18 1.76 -12.96 5.37
CA GLY A 18 3.12 -13.51 5.49
C GLY A 18 3.94 -13.51 4.20
N LYS A 19 3.40 -13.02 3.08
CA LYS A 19 4.13 -12.85 1.82
C LYS A 19 4.58 -11.41 1.64
N ARG A 20 5.84 -11.24 1.26
CA ARG A 20 6.44 -9.94 0.94
C ARG A 20 6.25 -9.67 -0.54
N GLU A 21 5.62 -8.56 -0.88
CA GLU A 21 5.36 -8.19 -2.26
C GLU A 21 5.65 -6.71 -2.50
N THR A 22 6.28 -6.40 -3.63
CA THR A 22 6.59 -5.01 -4.00
C THR A 22 5.37 -4.36 -4.64
N VAL A 23 5.07 -3.15 -4.18
CA VAL A 23 4.04 -2.29 -4.74
C VAL A 23 4.49 -1.75 -6.09
N LYS A 24 3.64 -1.93 -7.09
CA LYS A 24 3.80 -1.43 -8.46
C LYS A 24 3.13 -0.07 -8.64
N ASP A 25 1.88 0.06 -8.19
CA ASP A 25 1.05 1.26 -8.36
C ASP A 25 0.10 1.40 -7.16
N VAL A 26 -0.25 2.63 -6.81
CA VAL A 26 -1.22 2.93 -5.74
C VAL A 26 -2.23 3.93 -6.26
N ARG A 27 -3.51 3.58 -6.25
CA ARG A 27 -4.60 4.46 -6.64
C ARG A 27 -5.51 4.71 -5.46
N THR A 28 -5.73 5.98 -5.15
CA THR A 28 -6.66 6.37 -4.09
C THR A 28 -7.95 6.85 -4.72
N LYS A 29 -9.08 6.26 -4.33
CA LYS A 29 -10.42 6.74 -4.70
C LYS A 29 -11.03 7.43 -3.48
N SER A 30 -11.56 8.63 -3.70
CA SER A 30 -12.38 9.33 -2.72
C SER A 30 -13.83 9.23 -3.17
N TYR A 31 -14.71 8.84 -2.25
CA TYR A 31 -16.14 8.74 -2.49
C TYR A 31 -16.85 9.94 -1.89
N SER A 32 -18.02 10.28 -2.43
CA SER A 32 -18.80 11.46 -2.00
C SER A 32 -19.29 11.39 -0.55
N ASN A 33 -19.27 10.21 0.07
CA ASN A 33 -19.60 9.99 1.48
C ASN A 33 -18.40 10.17 2.44
N GLY A 34 -17.28 10.70 1.94
CA GLY A 34 -16.06 10.91 2.73
C GLY A 34 -15.17 9.67 2.87
N ARG A 35 -15.63 8.50 2.42
CA ARG A 35 -14.83 7.28 2.40
C ARG A 35 -13.68 7.41 1.41
N ARG A 36 -12.50 6.93 1.80
CA ARG A 36 -11.34 6.80 0.91
C ARG A 36 -10.99 5.33 0.79
N GLU A 37 -10.67 4.87 -0.40
CA GLU A 37 -10.13 3.53 -0.64
C GLU A 37 -8.77 3.62 -1.32
N ALA A 38 -7.83 2.80 -0.87
CA ALA A 38 -6.54 2.61 -1.51
C ALA A 38 -6.55 1.27 -2.28
N LEU A 39 -6.30 1.34 -3.58
CA LEU A 39 -6.03 0.20 -4.44
C LEU A 39 -4.53 0.08 -4.65
N ILE A 40 -3.92 -0.93 -4.04
CA ILE A 40 -2.49 -1.19 -4.10
C ILE A 40 -2.26 -2.32 -5.09
N SER A 41 -1.72 -1.99 -6.26
CA SER A 41 -1.33 -2.97 -7.28
C SER A 41 0.08 -3.47 -6.98
N LEU A 42 0.27 -4.77 -6.93
CA LEU A 42 1.55 -5.42 -6.66
C LEU A 42 2.24 -5.83 -7.95
N LYS A 43 3.57 -6.00 -7.92
CA LYS A 43 4.34 -6.47 -9.07
C LYS A 43 3.97 -7.89 -9.51
N SER A 44 3.39 -8.70 -8.62
CA SER A 44 2.84 -10.03 -8.94
C SER A 44 1.58 -9.98 -9.82
N GLY A 45 0.98 -8.81 -10.02
CA GLY A 45 -0.33 -8.66 -10.67
C GLY A 45 -1.52 -8.76 -9.73
N ARG A 46 -1.30 -9.04 -8.43
CA ARG A 46 -2.35 -8.98 -7.41
C ARG A 46 -2.68 -7.53 -7.06
N THR A 47 -3.93 -7.30 -6.64
CA THR A 47 -4.38 -5.99 -6.14
C THR A 47 -4.96 -6.14 -4.74
N ILE A 48 -4.49 -5.32 -3.82
CA ILE A 48 -5.04 -5.21 -2.46
C ILE A 48 -5.96 -3.99 -2.44
N ARG A 49 -7.19 -4.17 -1.94
CA ARG A 49 -8.14 -3.08 -1.66
C ARG A 49 -8.23 -2.91 -0.15
N LEU A 50 -8.02 -1.68 0.30
CA LEU A 50 -8.10 -1.31 1.70
C LEU A 50 -8.86 0.00 1.82
N ASP A 51 -9.55 0.19 2.94
CA ASP A 51 -9.97 1.53 3.29
C ASP A 51 -8.73 2.40 3.52
N GLY A 52 -8.81 3.69 3.18
CA GLY A 52 -7.68 4.60 3.26
C GLY A 52 -7.07 4.63 4.65
N ASP A 53 -7.93 4.49 5.66
CA ASP A 53 -7.60 4.49 7.08
C ASP A 53 -7.23 3.11 7.63
N ASP A 54 -7.29 2.05 6.81
CA ASP A 54 -6.89 0.72 7.25
C ASP A 54 -5.37 0.64 7.41
N PRO A 55 -4.89 0.01 8.50
CA PRO A 55 -3.47 -0.21 8.70
C PRO A 55 -2.95 -1.35 7.82
N ILE A 56 -1.89 -1.08 7.06
CA ILE A 56 -1.14 -2.07 6.28
C ILE A 56 0.30 -2.18 6.78
N ARG A 57 0.85 -3.40 6.78
CA ARG A 57 2.25 -3.65 7.09
C ARG A 57 3.10 -3.35 5.87
N VAL A 58 3.97 -2.36 6.02
CA VAL A 58 4.92 -1.93 5.00
C VAL A 58 6.34 -2.03 5.55
N GLU A 59 7.22 -2.57 4.72
CA GLU A 59 8.66 -2.55 4.85
C GLU A 59 9.20 -1.58 3.81
N ARG A 60 9.51 -0.37 4.26
CA ARG A 60 10.33 0.55 3.48
C ARG A 60 11.77 0.15 3.71
N GLY A 61 12.41 -0.39 2.68
CA GLY A 61 13.85 -0.60 2.71
C GLY A 61 14.52 0.74 3.02
N ARG A 62 15.36 0.77 4.05
CA ARG A 62 16.38 1.83 4.18
C ARG A 62 17.33 1.67 2.99
N GLY A 63 17.01 2.28 1.87
CA GLY A 63 17.92 2.44 0.74
C GLY A 63 17.56 3.74 0.03
N GLY A 64 18.30 4.82 0.16
CA GLY A 64 19.44 5.11 1.00
C GLY A 64 19.59 6.63 1.08
N GLY A 65 20.06 7.14 2.21
CA GLY A 65 20.82 8.38 2.15
C GLY A 65 22.10 8.07 1.38
N ARG A 66 22.23 8.62 0.17
CA ARG A 66 23.48 8.95 -0.52
C ARG A 66 23.15 9.81 -1.71
#